data_AF-A0A0Q9W7Z9-F1
#
_entry.id   AF-A0A0Q9W7Z9-F1
#
_cell.length_a   1.000
_cell.length_b   1.000
_cell.length_c   1.000
_cell.angle_alpha   90.00
_cell.angle_beta   90.00
_cell.angle_gamma   90.00
#
_symmetry.space_group_name_H-M   'P 1'
#
loop_
_entity.id
_entity.type
_entity.pdbx_description
1 polymer ?
#
loop_
_entity_poly.entity_id
_entity_poly.type
_entity_poly.pdbx_seq_one_letter_code
_entity_poly.pdbx_strand_id
1 'polypeptide(L)'
;MLVVMSHWSYIALLLLCVAATLQSIESSKYASKPFSRHDKWTQTFNGEYIPIQFYNAMRSAEASKQSLQNQLRNFLEQLQKNLTTSTLLSLIDNTQQNTEHQLTKLYELSVFFYTAADVARFFARDSEIFFEIAKNSSYTLLLQLRQIPATQPTAIKLLLTNYFAEMEFFHVMFSEVIDEALEYTQNILFATQKTFTYYADVQRFILQNWKFKCDIGCCKEYMEFSQLYSSQIFKCAAGHGLDVAFDVFAMTELTSKYVMRQLEFRIQRLFNCFYFGNYEIRCKFLQNAERDFELLFSKIEELEIFFDIKIKNGRVSALRVRRQAQIEEGVLTGVKSYDACIPQDFPHSQMHQSLKRCFYNINEY
;
A
#
# COMPACT_ATOMS: atom_id res chain seq x y z
N MET A 1 21.85 70.27 11.95
CA MET A 1 21.55 70.08 10.52
C MET A 1 22.56 69.11 9.89
N LEU A 2 22.73 67.91 10.47
CA LEU A 2 23.74 66.92 10.04
C LEU A 2 23.25 65.46 10.17
N VAL A 3 21.99 65.23 10.56
CA VAL A 3 21.43 63.87 10.77
C VAL A 3 20.57 63.41 9.58
N VAL A 4 20.18 64.31 8.68
CA VAL A 4 19.33 63.98 7.52
C VAL A 4 20.14 63.44 6.32
N MET A 5 21.47 63.68 6.26
CA MET A 5 22.31 63.22 5.14
C MET A 5 22.79 61.76 5.27
N SER A 6 22.68 61.13 6.45
CA SER A 6 23.15 59.74 6.66
C SER A 6 22.15 58.70 6.13
N HIS A 7 20.84 58.95 6.28
CA HIS A 7 19.80 58.02 5.83
C HIS A 7 19.70 57.88 4.30
N TRP A 8 20.03 58.94 3.55
CA TRP A 8 20.04 58.90 2.08
C TRP A 8 21.21 58.07 1.55
N SER A 9 22.34 58.02 2.26
CA SER A 9 23.49 57.19 1.87
C SER A 9 23.25 55.69 2.05
N TYR A 10 22.54 55.31 3.11
CA TYR A 10 22.19 53.90 3.38
C TYR A 10 21.15 53.36 2.42
N ILE A 11 20.14 54.17 2.06
CA ILE A 11 19.14 53.78 1.06
C ILE A 11 19.77 53.71 -0.34
N ALA A 12 20.69 54.61 -0.67
CA ALA A 12 21.43 54.55 -1.94
C ALA A 12 22.34 53.31 -2.00
N LEU A 13 23.01 52.93 -0.90
CA LEU A 13 23.81 51.70 -0.84
C LEU A 13 22.95 50.43 -0.92
N LEU A 14 21.77 50.41 -0.29
CA LEU A 14 20.83 49.30 -0.39
C LEU A 14 20.24 49.16 -1.80
N LEU A 15 19.94 50.28 -2.47
CA LEU A 15 19.49 50.28 -3.86
C LEU A 15 20.62 49.89 -4.84
N LEU A 16 21.87 50.27 -4.57
CA LEU A 16 23.03 49.81 -5.33
C LEU A 16 23.33 48.32 -5.12
N CYS A 17 23.13 47.78 -3.91
CA CYS A 17 23.26 46.34 -3.66
C CYS A 17 22.12 45.54 -4.30
N VAL A 18 20.87 46.03 -4.27
CA VAL A 18 19.75 45.39 -4.97
C VAL A 18 19.92 45.48 -6.49
N ALA A 19 20.46 46.58 -7.02
CA ALA A 19 20.79 46.73 -8.43
C ALA A 19 22.02 45.89 -8.86
N ALA A 20 22.97 45.61 -7.95
CA ALA A 20 24.11 44.74 -8.22
C ALA A 20 23.75 43.24 -8.15
N THR A 21 22.75 42.86 -7.35
CA THR A 21 22.20 41.48 -7.34
C THR A 21 21.16 41.24 -8.42
N LEU A 22 20.52 42.30 -8.94
CA LEU A 22 19.85 42.28 -10.25
C LEU A 22 20.89 42.55 -11.35
N GLN A 23 21.88 41.66 -11.47
CA GLN A 23 22.45 41.45 -12.80
C GLN A 23 21.32 40.86 -13.66
N SER A 24 20.63 41.75 -14.37
CA SER A 24 19.92 41.38 -15.58
C SER A 24 20.93 40.65 -16.44
N ILE A 25 20.81 39.33 -16.51
CA ILE A 25 21.49 38.52 -17.50
C ILE A 25 21.16 39.18 -18.84
N GLU A 26 22.17 39.75 -19.52
CA GLU A 26 22.00 40.29 -20.87
C GLU A 26 21.55 39.13 -21.79
N SER A 27 20.24 38.93 -21.90
CA SER A 27 19.64 37.92 -22.78
C SER A 27 19.94 38.19 -24.26
N SER A 28 20.42 39.40 -24.60
CA SER A 28 20.73 39.82 -25.95
C SER A 28 22.02 39.24 -26.53
N LYS A 29 22.95 38.71 -25.71
CA LYS A 29 24.20 38.09 -26.21
C LYS A 29 24.13 36.58 -26.46
N TYR A 30 23.05 35.93 -26.04
CA TYR A 30 22.82 34.50 -26.29
C TYR A 30 21.73 34.24 -27.33
N ALA A 31 21.11 35.32 -27.84
CA ALA A 31 20.26 35.25 -29.01
C ALA A 31 21.11 34.83 -30.23
N SER A 32 20.72 33.73 -30.88
CA SER A 32 21.20 33.24 -32.18
C SER A 32 22.54 32.49 -32.25
N LYS A 33 22.69 31.41 -31.48
CA LYS A 33 23.31 30.21 -32.06
C LYS A 33 22.25 29.13 -32.27
N PRO A 34 21.79 28.88 -33.51
CA PRO A 34 20.97 27.72 -33.78
C PRO A 34 21.80 26.48 -33.42
N PHE A 35 21.28 25.66 -32.52
CA PHE A 35 21.86 24.35 -32.22
C PHE A 35 21.92 23.55 -33.53
N SER A 36 23.12 23.20 -33.97
CA SER A 36 23.35 22.47 -35.21
C SER A 36 22.85 21.03 -35.09
N ARG A 37 21.80 20.69 -35.85
CA ARG A 37 21.38 19.36 -36.34
C ARG A 37 21.37 18.18 -35.33
N HIS A 38 20.27 18.10 -34.59
CA HIS A 38 19.22 17.05 -34.57
C HIS A 38 19.42 15.56 -34.97
N ASP A 39 20.58 15.04 -35.36
CA ASP A 39 20.63 13.64 -35.86
C ASP A 39 20.77 12.54 -34.78
N LYS A 40 20.89 12.90 -33.50
CA LYS A 40 21.02 11.92 -32.39
C LYS A 40 19.83 11.80 -31.45
N TRP A 41 18.82 12.66 -31.58
CA TRP A 41 17.63 12.66 -30.71
C TRP A 41 16.41 11.97 -31.34
N THR A 42 16.55 11.49 -32.57
CA THR A 42 15.51 10.76 -33.32
C THR A 42 15.43 9.27 -32.96
N GLN A 43 16.35 8.76 -32.14
CA GLN A 43 16.25 7.41 -31.60
C GLN A 43 15.65 7.47 -30.19
N THR A 44 14.46 6.87 -30.04
CA THR A 44 13.79 6.50 -28.79
C THR A 44 13.12 7.60 -27.94
N PHE A 45 12.27 8.42 -28.54
CA PHE A 45 11.12 9.01 -27.81
C PHE A 45 9.87 8.15 -28.07
N ASN A 46 9.85 6.92 -27.56
CA ASN A 46 8.61 6.16 -27.50
C ASN A 46 7.80 6.73 -26.32
N GLY A 47 6.62 7.27 -26.61
CA GLY A 47 5.80 8.10 -25.72
C GLY A 47 5.19 7.43 -24.48
N GLU A 48 5.69 6.28 -24.03
CA GLU A 48 5.33 5.69 -22.74
C GLU A 48 6.51 5.82 -21.78
N TYR A 49 6.47 6.82 -20.88
CA TYR A 49 7.49 6.93 -19.82
C TYR A 49 7.14 6.04 -18.63
N ILE A 50 5.86 5.81 -18.36
CA ILE A 50 5.40 4.86 -17.35
C ILE A 50 5.31 3.46 -17.99
N PRO A 51 6.02 2.45 -17.46
CA PRO A 51 5.93 1.09 -17.98
C PRO A 51 4.49 0.55 -17.91
N ILE A 52 4.01 -0.10 -18.97
CA ILE A 52 2.69 -0.78 -18.96
C ILE A 52 2.57 -1.80 -17.81
N GLN A 53 3.70 -2.35 -17.37
CA GLN A 53 3.83 -3.24 -16.22
C GLN A 53 3.26 -2.60 -14.94
N PHE A 54 3.43 -1.29 -14.73
CA PHE A 54 2.83 -0.56 -13.61
C PHE A 54 1.30 -0.68 -13.61
N TYR A 55 0.67 -0.35 -14.74
CA TYR A 55 -0.78 -0.42 -14.87
C TYR A 55 -1.33 -1.86 -14.84
N ASN A 56 -0.53 -2.84 -15.28
CA ASN A 56 -0.91 -4.25 -15.21
C ASN A 56 -0.84 -4.77 -13.76
N ALA A 57 0.23 -4.45 -13.04
CA ALA A 57 0.39 -4.83 -11.63
C ALA A 57 -0.70 -4.20 -10.77
N MET A 58 -0.98 -2.91 -10.97
CA MET A 58 -2.07 -2.19 -10.30
C MET A 58 -3.43 -2.88 -10.52
N ARG A 59 -3.75 -3.25 -11.76
CA ARG A 59 -5.00 -3.96 -12.09
C ARG A 59 -5.07 -5.36 -11.50
N SER A 60 -3.96 -6.11 -11.46
CA SER A 60 -3.91 -7.44 -10.84
C SER A 60 -4.14 -7.38 -9.34
N ALA A 61 -3.47 -6.43 -8.68
CA ALA A 61 -3.62 -6.19 -7.25
C ALA A 61 -5.04 -5.75 -6.89
N GLU A 62 -5.67 -4.89 -7.71
CA GLU A 62 -7.07 -4.51 -7.49
C GLU A 62 -8.05 -5.68 -7.70
N ALA A 63 -7.83 -6.51 -8.72
CA ALA A 63 -8.67 -7.68 -8.98
C ALA A 63 -8.58 -8.71 -7.84
N SER A 64 -7.37 -8.95 -7.32
CA SER A 64 -7.17 -9.86 -6.18
C SER A 64 -7.75 -9.30 -4.88
N LYS A 65 -7.64 -7.99 -4.64
CA LYS A 65 -8.34 -7.29 -3.53
C LYS A 65 -9.85 -7.53 -3.60
N GLN A 66 -10.45 -7.27 -4.76
CA GLN A 66 -11.89 -7.46 -4.97
C GLN A 66 -12.30 -8.92 -4.81
N SER A 67 -11.47 -9.87 -5.26
CA SER A 67 -11.69 -11.29 -5.05
C SER A 67 -11.74 -11.63 -3.56
N LEU A 68 -10.81 -11.12 -2.76
CA LEU A 68 -10.81 -11.31 -1.31
C LEU A 68 -12.05 -10.69 -0.66
N GLN A 69 -12.36 -9.44 -0.98
CA GLN A 69 -13.55 -8.77 -0.44
C GLN A 69 -14.84 -9.53 -0.77
N ASN A 70 -14.97 -10.05 -2.00
CA ASN A 70 -16.12 -10.85 -2.41
C ASN A 70 -16.19 -12.20 -1.67
N GLN A 71 -15.05 -12.86 -1.48
CA GLN A 71 -14.97 -14.11 -0.72
C GLN A 71 -15.40 -13.92 0.74
N LEU A 72 -15.04 -12.78 1.35
CA LEU A 72 -15.33 -12.49 2.76
C LEU A 72 -16.75 -11.95 2.98
N ARG A 73 -17.29 -11.14 2.06
CA ARG A 73 -18.59 -10.44 2.24
C ARG A 73 -19.74 -11.37 2.57
N ASN A 74 -19.77 -12.55 1.95
CA ASN A 74 -20.87 -13.49 2.10
C ASN A 74 -20.67 -14.47 3.25
N PHE A 75 -19.57 -14.37 3.99
CA PHE A 75 -19.20 -15.38 4.99
C PHE A 75 -20.24 -15.54 6.10
N LEU A 76 -20.68 -14.44 6.75
CA LEU A 76 -21.62 -14.55 7.87
C LEU A 76 -22.99 -15.07 7.42
N GLU A 77 -23.45 -14.66 6.24
CA GLU A 77 -24.69 -15.16 5.66
C GLU A 77 -24.60 -16.63 5.26
N GLN A 78 -23.48 -17.04 4.66
CA GLN A 78 -23.21 -18.44 4.29
C GLN A 78 -23.04 -19.30 5.53
N LEU A 79 -22.34 -18.82 6.55
CA LEU A 79 -22.15 -19.51 7.82
C LEU A 79 -23.48 -19.71 8.53
N GLN A 80 -24.34 -18.68 8.57
CA GLN A 80 -25.70 -18.82 9.07
C GLN A 80 -26.52 -19.79 8.22
N LYS A 81 -26.58 -19.66 6.90
CA LYS A 81 -27.36 -20.55 6.01
C LYS A 81 -26.89 -22.01 6.02
N ASN A 82 -25.58 -22.23 6.15
CA ASN A 82 -24.98 -23.55 6.07
C ASN A 82 -25.01 -24.24 7.44
N LEU A 83 -24.71 -23.52 8.54
CA LEU A 83 -24.58 -24.16 9.85
C LEU A 83 -25.80 -24.04 10.76
N THR A 84 -26.82 -23.23 10.41
CA THR A 84 -28.07 -23.24 11.19
C THR A 84 -28.89 -24.48 10.88
N THR A 85 -29.02 -25.36 11.88
CA THR A 85 -30.03 -26.41 11.89
C THR A 85 -31.37 -25.76 12.23
N SER A 86 -32.16 -25.33 11.24
CA SER A 86 -33.52 -24.87 11.54
C SER A 86 -34.30 -26.06 12.14
N THR A 87 -34.87 -25.85 13.32
CA THR A 87 -35.67 -26.84 14.06
C THR A 87 -36.86 -27.36 13.25
N LEU A 88 -37.32 -26.57 12.26
CA LEU A 88 -38.42 -26.90 11.36
C LEU A 88 -38.06 -27.94 10.27
N LEU A 89 -36.80 -27.97 9.80
CA LEU A 89 -36.34 -28.96 8.79
C LEU A 89 -35.90 -30.29 9.41
N SER A 90 -35.56 -30.31 10.71
CA SER A 90 -35.14 -31.53 11.41
C SER A 90 -36.25 -32.57 11.62
N LEU A 91 -37.51 -32.19 11.40
CA LEU A 91 -38.69 -33.02 11.67
C LEU A 91 -39.20 -33.80 10.44
N ILE A 92 -38.68 -33.55 9.24
CA ILE A 92 -39.36 -34.00 7.99
C ILE A 92 -38.54 -35.00 7.14
N ASP A 93 -37.21 -35.07 7.25
CA ASP A 93 -36.41 -35.96 6.38
C ASP A 93 -35.66 -37.06 7.13
N ASN A 94 -35.57 -38.23 6.48
CA ASN A 94 -34.87 -39.43 6.92
C ASN A 94 -33.55 -39.09 7.66
N THR A 95 -33.47 -39.53 8.92
CA THR A 95 -32.41 -39.25 9.89
C THR A 95 -30.99 -39.51 9.38
N GLN A 96 -30.83 -40.48 8.47
CA GLN A 96 -29.56 -40.88 7.89
C GLN A 96 -29.11 -39.97 6.73
N GLN A 97 -30.05 -39.42 5.95
CA GLN A 97 -29.77 -38.48 4.86
C GLN A 97 -29.44 -37.07 5.41
N ASN A 98 -29.98 -36.74 6.58
CA ASN A 98 -29.72 -35.49 7.29
C ASN A 98 -28.31 -35.42 7.89
N THR A 99 -27.78 -36.53 8.41
CA THR A 99 -26.43 -36.58 9.02
C THR A 99 -25.30 -36.49 7.98
N GLU A 100 -25.44 -37.17 6.84
CA GLU A 100 -24.48 -37.05 5.72
C GLU A 100 -24.44 -35.64 5.13
N HIS A 101 -25.60 -35.00 5.00
CA HIS A 101 -25.70 -33.61 4.59
C HIS A 101 -25.01 -32.66 5.58
N GLN A 102 -25.25 -32.82 6.89
CA GLN A 102 -24.58 -32.03 7.94
C GLN A 102 -23.06 -32.20 7.93
N LEU A 103 -22.58 -33.43 7.76
CA LEU A 103 -21.15 -33.73 7.64
C LEU A 103 -20.54 -33.01 6.43
N THR A 104 -21.24 -33.03 5.30
CA THR A 104 -20.81 -32.33 4.07
C THR A 104 -20.63 -30.83 4.32
N LYS A 105 -21.59 -30.19 5.02
CA LYS A 105 -21.49 -28.76 5.36
C LYS A 105 -20.30 -28.42 6.28
N LEU A 106 -19.91 -29.33 7.17
CA LEU A 106 -18.73 -29.17 8.01
C LEU A 106 -17.44 -29.23 7.18
N TYR A 107 -17.37 -30.11 6.18
CA TYR A 107 -16.26 -30.13 5.22
C TYR A 107 -16.24 -28.86 4.36
N GLU A 108 -17.40 -28.40 3.86
CA GLU A 108 -17.52 -27.16 3.09
C GLU A 108 -17.02 -25.94 3.87
N LEU A 109 -17.24 -25.88 5.19
CA LEU A 109 -16.70 -24.84 6.05
C LEU A 109 -15.15 -24.82 6.03
N SER A 110 -14.51 -25.98 6.17
CA SER A 110 -13.04 -26.06 6.09
C SER A 110 -12.52 -25.61 4.71
N VAL A 111 -13.21 -26.01 3.64
CA VAL A 111 -12.89 -25.62 2.25
C VAL A 111 -13.04 -24.11 2.07
N PHE A 112 -14.07 -23.49 2.67
CA PHE A 112 -14.24 -22.04 2.65
C PHE A 112 -13.02 -21.34 3.23
N PHE A 113 -12.53 -21.75 4.41
CA PHE A 113 -11.39 -21.12 5.05
C PHE A 113 -10.09 -21.31 4.25
N TYR A 114 -9.85 -22.48 3.66
CA TYR A 114 -8.73 -22.66 2.73
C TYR A 114 -8.83 -21.74 1.52
N THR A 115 -10.02 -21.62 0.93
CA THR A 115 -10.27 -20.76 -0.23
C THR A 115 -10.01 -19.30 0.13
N ALA A 116 -10.52 -18.84 1.27
CA ALA A 116 -10.28 -17.49 1.77
C ALA A 116 -8.79 -17.23 2.05
N ALA A 117 -8.07 -18.20 2.63
CA ALA A 117 -6.64 -18.10 2.84
C ALA A 117 -5.86 -17.99 1.52
N ASP A 118 -6.23 -18.78 0.51
CA ASP A 118 -5.56 -18.77 -0.79
C ASP A 118 -5.80 -17.46 -1.54
N VAL A 119 -7.02 -16.93 -1.51
CA VAL A 119 -7.35 -15.61 -2.08
C VAL A 119 -6.60 -14.49 -1.34
N ALA A 120 -6.47 -14.58 -0.01
CA ALA A 120 -5.66 -13.63 0.76
C ALA A 120 -4.17 -13.69 0.37
N ARG A 121 -3.64 -14.89 0.15
CA ARG A 121 -2.27 -15.10 -0.35
C ARG A 121 -2.07 -14.49 -1.74
N PHE A 122 -3.04 -14.62 -2.64
CA PHE A 122 -2.94 -13.99 -3.97
C PHE A 122 -2.94 -12.46 -3.87
N PHE A 123 -3.78 -11.88 -3.02
CA PHE A 123 -3.77 -10.43 -2.81
C PHE A 123 -2.45 -9.95 -2.16
N ALA A 124 -1.90 -10.71 -1.21
CA ALA A 124 -0.59 -10.42 -0.62
C ALA A 124 0.49 -10.36 -1.70
N ARG A 125 0.61 -11.40 -2.51
CA ARG A 125 1.59 -11.46 -3.60
C ARG A 125 1.39 -10.31 -4.61
N ASP A 126 0.17 -10.10 -5.09
CA ASP A 126 -0.09 -9.14 -6.16
C ASP A 126 0.10 -7.69 -5.68
N SER A 127 -0.25 -7.39 -4.42
CA SER A 127 0.00 -6.07 -3.82
C SER A 127 1.50 -5.81 -3.60
N GLU A 128 2.28 -6.81 -3.17
CA GLU A 128 3.75 -6.72 -3.08
C GLU A 128 4.36 -6.38 -4.44
N ILE A 129 3.99 -7.13 -5.49
CA ILE A 129 4.44 -6.89 -6.86
C ILE A 129 4.09 -5.47 -7.31
N PHE A 130 2.88 -4.99 -7.01
CA PHE A 130 2.47 -3.62 -7.35
C PHE A 130 3.33 -2.58 -6.65
N PHE A 131 3.55 -2.69 -5.34
CA PHE A 131 4.35 -1.74 -4.58
C PHE A 131 5.81 -1.69 -5.06
N GLU A 132 6.41 -2.85 -5.33
CA GLU A 132 7.76 -2.92 -5.90
C GLU A 132 7.84 -2.29 -7.29
N ILE A 133 6.88 -2.58 -8.17
CA ILE A 133 6.84 -1.97 -9.51
C ILE A 133 6.61 -0.47 -9.42
N ALA A 134 5.79 0.02 -8.49
CA ALA A 134 5.57 1.45 -8.29
C ALA A 134 6.86 2.18 -7.91
N LYS A 135 7.63 1.64 -6.95
CA LYS A 135 8.95 2.17 -6.56
C LYS A 135 9.94 2.13 -7.73
N ASN A 136 10.07 0.98 -8.37
CA ASN A 136 11.01 0.78 -9.48
C ASN A 136 10.67 1.65 -10.70
N SER A 137 9.39 1.85 -11.01
CA SER A 137 8.95 2.75 -12.08
C SER A 137 9.30 4.19 -11.75
N SER A 138 9.06 4.61 -10.51
CA SER A 138 9.46 5.92 -9.99
C SER A 138 10.97 6.15 -10.16
N TYR A 139 11.79 5.18 -9.74
CA TYR A 139 13.25 5.27 -9.87
C TYR A 139 13.73 5.24 -11.32
N THR A 140 13.08 4.46 -12.19
CA THR A 140 13.41 4.43 -13.63
C THR A 140 13.17 5.78 -14.28
N LEU A 141 12.07 6.45 -13.93
CA LEU A 141 11.77 7.81 -14.37
C LEU A 141 12.85 8.81 -13.95
N LEU A 142 13.36 8.70 -12.71
CA LEU A 142 14.51 9.48 -12.25
C LEU A 142 15.77 9.23 -13.10
N LEU A 143 16.11 7.96 -13.35
CA LEU A 143 17.31 7.61 -14.11
C LEU A 143 17.25 8.14 -15.54
N GLN A 144 16.08 8.08 -16.19
CA GLN A 144 15.88 8.62 -17.53
C GLN A 144 16.14 10.14 -17.58
N LEU A 145 15.81 10.87 -16.51
CA LEU A 145 16.07 12.30 -16.44
C LEU A 145 17.53 12.67 -16.28
N ARG A 146 18.29 11.86 -15.55
CA ARG A 146 19.74 12.07 -15.40
C ARG A 146 20.51 11.92 -16.73
N GLN A 147 19.88 11.38 -17.77
CA GLN A 147 20.46 11.26 -19.12
C GLN A 147 20.37 12.57 -19.94
N ILE A 148 19.76 13.64 -19.41
CA ILE A 148 19.71 14.94 -20.08
C ILE A 148 21.15 15.48 -20.28
N PRO A 149 21.53 15.88 -21.51
CA PRO A 149 22.94 16.05 -21.85
C PRO A 149 23.66 17.14 -21.05
N ALA A 150 24.89 16.82 -20.66
CA ALA A 150 25.82 17.69 -19.93
C ALA A 150 26.34 18.91 -20.72
N THR A 151 25.92 19.09 -21.99
CA THR A 151 26.36 20.18 -22.88
C THR A 151 25.52 21.46 -22.76
N GLN A 152 24.73 21.60 -21.68
CA GLN A 152 23.97 22.83 -21.41
C GLN A 152 24.88 23.99 -20.92
N PRO A 153 24.51 25.26 -21.12
CA PRO A 153 25.15 26.41 -20.48
C PRO A 153 25.21 26.30 -18.95
N THR A 154 26.25 26.86 -18.32
CA THR A 154 26.52 26.71 -16.86
C THR A 154 25.35 27.11 -15.97
N ALA A 155 24.64 28.21 -16.29
CA ALA A 155 23.47 28.65 -15.54
C ALA A 155 22.32 27.64 -15.59
N ILE A 156 22.12 26.99 -16.74
CA ILE A 156 21.10 25.97 -16.95
C ILE A 156 21.46 24.68 -16.21
N LYS A 157 22.75 24.32 -16.17
CA LYS A 157 23.22 23.18 -15.39
C LYS A 157 22.88 23.33 -13.91
N LEU A 158 23.10 24.52 -13.33
CA LEU A 158 22.82 24.76 -11.91
C LEU A 158 21.32 24.64 -11.60
N LEU A 159 20.45 25.17 -12.46
CA LEU A 159 19.00 25.03 -12.30
C LEU A 159 18.53 23.57 -12.44
N LEU A 160 19.14 22.81 -13.35
CA LEU A 160 18.89 21.37 -13.49
C LEU A 160 19.37 20.58 -12.27
N THR A 161 20.53 20.91 -11.72
CA THR A 161 21.05 20.26 -10.50
C THR A 161 20.07 20.43 -9.34
N ASN A 162 19.55 21.62 -9.11
CA ASN A 162 18.56 21.85 -8.05
C ASN A 162 17.24 21.11 -8.33
N TYR A 163 16.77 21.12 -9.59
CA TYR A 163 15.56 20.42 -9.97
C TYR A 163 15.67 18.89 -9.80
N PHE A 164 16.82 18.31 -10.15
CA PHE A 164 17.08 16.89 -9.92
C PHE A 164 17.23 16.56 -8.44
N ALA A 165 17.86 17.42 -7.63
CA ALA A 165 17.95 17.21 -6.19
C ALA A 165 16.55 17.15 -5.53
N GLU A 166 15.64 18.07 -5.90
CA GLU A 166 14.25 18.04 -5.42
C GLU A 166 13.51 16.77 -5.84
N MET A 167 13.71 16.35 -7.10
CA MET A 167 13.10 15.11 -7.58
C MET A 167 13.65 13.88 -6.85
N GLU A 168 14.96 13.79 -6.65
CA GLU A 168 15.61 12.71 -5.88
C GLU A 168 15.05 12.65 -4.46
N PHE A 169 14.94 13.80 -3.79
CA PHE A 169 14.33 13.89 -2.47
C PHE A 169 12.88 13.40 -2.47
N PHE A 170 12.09 13.80 -3.47
CA PHE A 170 10.73 13.29 -3.66
C PHE A 170 10.69 11.76 -3.81
N HIS A 171 11.58 11.17 -4.61
CA HIS A 171 11.59 9.73 -4.82
C HIS A 171 11.92 8.94 -3.56
N VAL A 172 12.86 9.44 -2.74
CA VAL A 172 13.17 8.84 -1.44
C VAL A 172 11.93 8.84 -0.55
N MET A 173 11.26 10.00 -0.41
CA MET A 173 10.02 10.11 0.37
C MET A 173 8.93 9.17 -0.12
N PHE A 174 8.69 9.14 -1.43
CA PHE A 174 7.67 8.27 -2.02
C PHE A 174 7.97 6.78 -1.80
N SER A 175 9.23 6.37 -1.87
CA SER A 175 9.64 4.99 -1.59
C SER A 175 9.40 4.62 -0.13
N GLU A 176 9.82 5.47 0.80
CA GLU A 176 9.64 5.25 2.24
C GLU A 176 8.16 5.05 2.60
N VAL A 177 7.27 5.89 2.04
CA VAL A 177 5.83 5.80 2.28
C VAL A 177 5.23 4.54 1.66
N ILE A 178 5.69 4.12 0.47
CA ILE A 178 5.27 2.83 -0.10
C ILE A 178 5.73 1.66 0.76
N ASP A 179 6.94 1.71 1.32
CA ASP A 179 7.46 0.64 2.16
C ASP A 179 6.64 0.47 3.46
N GLU A 180 6.20 1.56 4.09
CA GLU A 180 5.28 1.51 5.24
C GLU A 180 3.92 0.88 4.85
N ALA A 181 3.37 1.26 3.69
CA ALA A 181 2.12 0.69 3.18
C ALA A 181 2.25 -0.81 2.88
N LEU A 182 3.36 -1.20 2.26
CA LEU A 182 3.71 -2.58 1.95
C LEU A 182 3.79 -3.41 3.22
N GLU A 183 4.60 -2.99 4.18
CA GLU A 183 4.81 -3.72 5.44
C GLU A 183 3.48 -3.94 6.18
N TYR A 184 2.67 -2.89 6.33
CA TYR A 184 1.38 -3.01 7.00
C TYR A 184 0.43 -3.97 6.28
N THR A 185 0.29 -3.80 4.96
CA THR A 185 -0.62 -4.60 4.14
C THR A 185 -0.21 -6.08 4.15
N GLN A 186 1.08 -6.38 3.99
CA GLN A 186 1.60 -7.75 4.01
C GLN A 186 1.42 -8.42 5.36
N ASN A 187 1.76 -7.73 6.45
CA ASN A 187 1.65 -8.27 7.79
C ASN A 187 0.21 -8.69 8.11
N ILE A 188 -0.77 -7.86 7.76
CA ILE A 188 -2.18 -8.17 7.91
C ILE A 188 -2.60 -9.37 7.04
N LEU A 189 -2.28 -9.35 5.75
CA LEU A 189 -2.72 -10.40 4.83
C LEU A 189 -2.12 -11.77 5.18
N PHE A 190 -0.84 -11.81 5.58
CA PHE A 190 -0.21 -13.03 6.05
C PHE A 190 -0.77 -13.52 7.38
N ALA A 191 -1.11 -12.62 8.31
CA ALA A 191 -1.77 -13.00 9.56
C ALA A 191 -3.16 -13.62 9.28
N THR A 192 -3.94 -13.02 8.39
CA THR A 192 -5.24 -13.54 7.96
C THR A 192 -5.10 -14.90 7.29
N GLN A 193 -4.18 -15.03 6.32
CA GLN A 193 -3.90 -16.29 5.65
C GLN A 193 -3.55 -17.38 6.65
N LYS A 194 -2.55 -17.15 7.52
CA LYS A 194 -2.10 -18.13 8.51
C LYS A 194 -3.22 -18.56 9.44
N THR A 195 -4.02 -17.61 9.91
CA THR A 195 -5.15 -17.89 10.80
C THR A 195 -6.18 -18.78 10.11
N PHE A 196 -6.57 -18.44 8.87
CA PHE A 196 -7.55 -19.22 8.12
C PHE A 196 -7.04 -20.61 7.74
N THR A 197 -5.78 -20.73 7.32
CA THR A 197 -5.15 -22.03 7.04
C THR A 197 -5.12 -22.89 8.31
N TYR A 198 -4.62 -22.35 9.43
CA TYR A 198 -4.54 -23.10 10.67
C TYR A 198 -5.92 -23.56 11.15
N TYR A 199 -6.93 -22.70 11.09
CA TYR A 199 -8.29 -23.08 11.45
C TYR A 199 -8.86 -24.17 10.54
N ALA A 200 -8.63 -24.08 9.23
CA ALA A 200 -9.07 -25.08 8.28
C ALA A 200 -8.37 -26.44 8.50
N ASP A 201 -7.08 -26.43 8.80
CA ASP A 201 -6.29 -27.62 9.15
C ASP A 201 -6.85 -28.30 10.40
N VAL A 202 -7.14 -27.53 11.45
CA VAL A 202 -7.74 -28.05 12.69
C VAL A 202 -9.12 -28.68 12.41
N GLN A 203 -9.99 -27.99 11.68
CA GLN A 203 -11.31 -28.50 11.32
C GLN A 203 -11.22 -29.81 10.53
N ARG A 204 -10.35 -29.86 9.52
CA ARG A 204 -10.13 -31.07 8.71
C ARG A 204 -9.55 -32.22 9.55
N PHE A 205 -8.58 -31.92 10.43
CA PHE A 205 -7.95 -32.90 11.31
C PHE A 205 -8.98 -33.55 12.24
N ILE A 206 -9.85 -32.77 12.86
CA ILE A 206 -10.92 -33.29 13.74
C ILE A 206 -11.86 -34.22 12.98
N LEU A 207 -12.35 -33.77 11.83
CA LEU A 207 -13.31 -34.53 11.01
C LEU A 207 -12.72 -35.85 10.49
N GLN A 208 -11.41 -35.90 10.23
CA GLN A 208 -10.74 -37.08 9.67
C GLN A 208 -10.18 -38.02 10.75
N ASN A 209 -9.58 -37.48 11.81
CA ASN A 209 -8.72 -38.26 12.72
C ASN A 209 -9.34 -38.53 14.09
N TRP A 210 -10.28 -37.71 14.58
CA TRP A 210 -10.83 -37.88 15.92
C TRP A 210 -11.95 -38.93 16.01
N LYS A 211 -12.23 -39.62 14.89
CA LYS A 211 -13.32 -40.61 14.77
C LYS A 211 -14.63 -40.02 15.33
N PHE A 212 -15.14 -39.01 14.66
CA PHE A 212 -16.39 -38.34 15.04
C PHE A 212 -17.57 -39.31 14.97
N LYS A 213 -18.42 -39.30 16.02
CA LYS A 213 -19.70 -40.01 16.03
C LYS A 213 -20.65 -39.26 15.13
N CYS A 214 -20.86 -39.74 13.92
CA CYS A 214 -21.76 -39.13 12.94
C CYS A 214 -23.24 -39.40 13.25
N ASP A 215 -23.67 -39.21 14.49
CA ASP A 215 -25.08 -39.22 14.87
C ASP A 215 -25.66 -37.79 14.91
N ILE A 216 -26.99 -37.66 14.92
CA ILE A 216 -27.68 -36.37 14.82
C ILE A 216 -27.31 -35.44 15.99
N GLY A 217 -27.15 -35.99 17.20
CA GLY A 217 -26.83 -35.21 18.39
C GLY A 217 -25.43 -34.60 18.29
N CYS A 218 -24.45 -35.41 17.90
CA CYS A 218 -23.08 -35.01 17.76
C CYS A 218 -22.85 -34.07 16.57
N CYS A 219 -23.44 -34.35 15.41
CA CYS A 219 -23.40 -33.43 14.27
C CYS A 219 -23.95 -32.04 14.65
N LYS A 220 -25.08 -31.98 15.38
CA LYS A 220 -25.64 -30.72 15.85
C LYS A 220 -24.71 -29.98 16.81
N GLU A 221 -24.18 -30.65 17.85
CA GLU A 221 -23.27 -30.00 18.81
C GLU A 221 -21.99 -29.47 18.13
N TYR A 222 -21.44 -30.22 17.17
CA TYR A 222 -20.24 -29.78 16.45
C TYR A 222 -20.53 -28.66 15.44
N MET A 223 -21.71 -28.64 14.81
CA MET A 223 -22.14 -27.51 13.96
C MET A 223 -22.32 -26.23 14.76
N GLU A 224 -22.94 -26.29 15.94
CA GLU A 224 -23.10 -25.12 16.83
C GLU A 224 -21.74 -24.59 17.31
N PHE A 225 -20.84 -25.48 17.73
CA PHE A 225 -19.46 -25.14 18.08
C PHE A 225 -18.72 -24.49 16.90
N SER A 226 -18.78 -25.12 15.73
CA SER A 226 -18.12 -24.63 14.52
C SER A 226 -18.70 -23.28 14.08
N GLN A 227 -20.01 -23.07 14.19
CA GLN A 227 -20.64 -21.79 13.88
C GLN A 227 -20.15 -20.67 14.79
N LEU A 228 -20.08 -20.91 16.10
CA LEU A 228 -19.61 -19.93 17.07
C LEU A 228 -18.15 -19.54 16.82
N TYR A 229 -17.24 -20.54 16.78
CA TYR A 229 -15.81 -20.27 16.68
C TYR A 229 -15.39 -19.80 15.28
N SER A 230 -16.04 -20.27 14.21
CA SER A 230 -15.78 -19.73 12.87
C SER A 230 -16.14 -18.25 12.77
N SER A 231 -17.25 -17.84 13.41
CA SER A 231 -17.66 -16.43 13.46
C SER A 231 -16.65 -15.58 14.25
N GLN A 232 -16.19 -16.07 15.40
CA GLN A 232 -15.19 -15.37 16.23
C GLN A 232 -13.84 -15.23 15.52
N ILE A 233 -13.32 -16.34 14.98
CA ILE A 233 -12.02 -16.37 14.28
C ILE A 233 -12.07 -15.48 13.05
N PHE A 234 -13.16 -15.53 12.28
CA PHE A 234 -13.36 -14.64 11.14
C PHE A 234 -13.39 -13.17 11.54
N LYS A 235 -14.16 -12.79 12.58
CA LYS A 235 -14.21 -11.40 13.05
C LYS A 235 -12.86 -10.89 13.55
N CYS A 236 -12.03 -11.77 14.11
CA CYS A 236 -10.68 -11.41 14.53
C CYS A 236 -9.74 -11.21 13.33
N ALA A 237 -9.68 -12.18 12.42
CA ALA A 237 -8.72 -12.18 11.30
C ALA A 237 -9.14 -11.25 10.15
N ALA A 238 -10.42 -11.26 9.77
CA ALA A 238 -11.01 -10.42 8.73
C ALA A 238 -11.80 -9.23 9.31
N GLY A 239 -11.41 -8.79 10.51
CA GLY A 239 -12.00 -7.63 11.16
C GLY A 239 -11.33 -6.31 10.76
N HIS A 240 -11.29 -5.38 11.71
CA HIS A 240 -10.81 -4.01 11.49
C HIS A 240 -9.42 -3.92 10.86
N GLY A 241 -8.47 -4.79 11.24
CA GLY A 241 -7.12 -4.77 10.69
C GLY A 241 -7.08 -4.99 9.17
N LEU A 242 -7.90 -5.93 8.67
CA LEU A 242 -8.02 -6.21 7.24
C LEU A 242 -8.74 -5.10 6.48
N ASP A 243 -9.77 -4.50 7.07
CA ASP A 243 -10.43 -3.32 6.51
C ASP A 243 -9.46 -2.16 6.34
N VAL A 244 -8.62 -1.91 7.35
CA VAL A 244 -7.57 -0.88 7.28
C VAL A 244 -6.53 -1.24 6.21
N ALA A 245 -6.16 -2.51 6.04
CA ALA A 245 -5.24 -2.91 4.97
C ALA A 245 -5.81 -2.66 3.57
N PHE A 246 -7.12 -2.89 3.37
CA PHE A 246 -7.79 -2.53 2.11
C PHE A 246 -7.77 -1.02 1.85
N ASP A 247 -8.03 -0.22 2.88
CA ASP A 247 -8.00 1.23 2.84
C ASP A 247 -6.59 1.77 2.52
N VAL A 248 -5.57 1.26 3.21
CA VAL A 248 -4.15 1.59 3.00
C VAL A 248 -3.74 1.26 1.56
N PHE A 249 -4.05 0.05 1.08
CA PHE A 249 -3.77 -0.33 -0.29
C PHE A 249 -4.45 0.61 -1.30
N ALA A 250 -5.76 0.86 -1.15
CA ALA A 250 -6.53 1.68 -2.10
C ALA A 250 -6.03 3.13 -2.16
N MET A 251 -5.71 3.74 -1.02
CA MET A 251 -5.15 5.09 -0.98
C MET A 251 -3.75 5.14 -1.59
N THR A 252 -2.91 4.13 -1.31
CA THR A 252 -1.57 4.04 -1.89
C THR A 252 -1.63 3.84 -3.41
N GLU A 253 -2.55 3.01 -3.90
CA GLU A 253 -2.78 2.77 -5.32
C GLU A 253 -3.15 4.07 -6.04
N LEU A 254 -4.14 4.80 -5.51
CA LEU A 254 -4.64 6.04 -6.08
C LEU A 254 -3.55 7.13 -6.09
N THR A 255 -2.83 7.28 -4.98
CA THR A 255 -1.72 8.24 -4.87
C THR A 255 -0.57 7.87 -5.79
N SER A 256 -0.19 6.60 -5.87
CA SER A 256 0.88 6.13 -6.76
C SER A 256 0.56 6.41 -8.22
N LYS A 257 -0.68 6.13 -8.65
CA LYS A 257 -1.15 6.45 -10.01
C LYS A 257 -1.10 7.94 -10.30
N TYR A 258 -1.49 8.78 -9.34
CA TYR A 258 -1.38 10.23 -9.47
C TYR A 258 0.07 10.69 -9.60
N VAL A 259 0.94 10.22 -8.70
CA VAL A 259 2.38 10.53 -8.67
C VAL A 259 3.03 10.14 -10.00
N MET A 260 2.85 8.90 -10.47
CA MET A 260 3.46 8.45 -11.73
C MET A 260 3.08 9.36 -12.91
N ARG A 261 1.80 9.73 -13.04
CA ARG A 261 1.33 10.63 -14.09
C ARG A 261 1.94 12.03 -13.99
N GLN A 262 2.05 12.54 -12.76
CA GLN A 262 2.61 13.86 -12.50
C GLN A 262 4.12 13.91 -12.76
N LEU A 263 4.84 12.83 -12.47
CA LEU A 263 6.25 12.68 -12.80
C LEU A 263 6.46 12.59 -14.32
N GLU A 264 5.69 11.75 -15.01
CA GLU A 264 5.72 11.65 -16.47
C GLU A 264 5.49 13.01 -17.14
N PHE A 265 4.48 13.76 -16.71
CA PHE A 265 4.22 15.10 -17.23
C PHE A 265 5.41 16.05 -17.03
N ARG A 266 6.02 16.04 -15.84
CA ARG A 266 7.19 16.87 -15.53
C ARG A 266 8.39 16.50 -16.39
N ILE A 267 8.60 15.21 -16.61
CA ILE A 267 9.66 14.68 -17.48
C ILE A 267 9.47 15.16 -18.91
N GLN A 268 8.27 14.98 -19.46
CA GLN A 268 7.91 15.45 -20.80
C GLN A 268 8.09 16.97 -20.93
N ARG A 269 7.67 17.74 -19.92
CA ARG A 269 7.85 19.20 -19.91
C ARG A 269 9.32 19.59 -19.90
N LEU A 270 10.16 18.86 -19.18
CA LEU A 270 11.62 19.07 -19.16
C LEU A 270 12.25 18.80 -20.51
N PHE A 271 11.94 17.65 -21.14
CA PHE A 271 12.42 17.34 -22.48
C PHE A 271 11.95 18.35 -23.53
N ASN A 272 10.67 18.72 -23.52
CA ASN A 272 10.09 19.72 -24.42
C ASN A 272 10.77 21.08 -24.27
N CYS A 273 11.21 21.45 -23.07
CA CYS A 273 11.93 22.69 -22.90
C CYS A 273 13.27 22.70 -23.65
N PHE A 274 14.04 21.60 -23.58
CA PHE A 274 15.34 21.51 -24.23
C PHE A 274 15.26 21.23 -25.74
N TYR A 275 14.22 20.54 -26.20
CA TYR A 275 14.07 20.17 -27.60
C TYR A 275 13.77 21.37 -28.52
N PHE A 276 13.03 22.37 -28.05
CA PHE A 276 12.50 23.45 -28.89
C PHE A 276 13.23 24.81 -28.77
N GLY A 277 14.43 24.86 -28.19
CA GLY A 277 15.38 25.96 -28.36
C GLY A 277 15.06 27.33 -27.72
N ASN A 278 13.94 27.50 -27.02
CA ASN A 278 13.57 28.75 -26.32
C ASN A 278 13.47 28.56 -24.80
N TYR A 279 14.64 28.34 -24.17
CA TYR A 279 14.78 28.01 -22.75
C TYR A 279 14.21 29.09 -21.80
N GLU A 280 14.50 30.37 -22.04
CA GLU A 280 14.09 31.47 -21.13
C GLU A 280 12.56 31.59 -20.95
N ILE A 281 11.80 31.19 -21.97
CA ILE A 281 10.33 31.26 -21.93
C ILE A 281 9.72 29.93 -21.48
N ARG A 282 10.29 28.79 -21.90
CA ARG A 282 9.69 27.45 -21.72
C ARG A 282 10.15 26.72 -20.46
N CYS A 283 11.30 27.08 -19.88
CA CYS A 283 11.87 26.45 -18.68
C CYS A 283 11.67 27.26 -17.39
N LYS A 284 10.72 28.19 -17.33
CA LYS A 284 10.52 29.04 -16.13
C LYS A 284 10.32 28.23 -14.84
N PHE A 285 9.77 27.02 -14.94
CA PHE A 285 9.61 26.11 -13.80
C PHE A 285 10.94 25.68 -13.17
N LEU A 286 12.05 25.68 -13.91
CA LEU A 286 13.38 25.37 -13.36
C LEU A 286 13.91 26.44 -12.40
N GLN A 287 13.36 27.66 -12.45
CA GLN A 287 13.76 28.74 -11.54
C GLN A 287 13.29 28.51 -10.10
N ASN A 288 12.26 27.67 -9.91
CA ASN A 288 11.75 27.31 -8.59
C ASN A 288 11.27 25.85 -8.62
N ALA A 289 12.21 24.93 -8.39
CA ALA A 289 11.95 23.50 -8.36
C ALA A 289 10.98 23.13 -7.21
N GLU A 290 11.18 23.69 -6.01
CA GLU A 290 10.32 23.45 -4.85
C GLU A 290 8.84 23.68 -5.17
N ARG A 291 8.52 24.84 -5.78
CA ARG A 291 7.16 25.18 -6.18
C ARG A 291 6.57 24.23 -7.22
N ASP A 292 7.42 23.67 -8.09
CA ASP A 292 6.96 22.71 -9.08
C ASP A 292 6.65 21.33 -8.47
N PHE A 293 7.36 20.94 -7.42
CA PHE A 293 7.14 19.69 -6.67
C PHE A 293 6.18 19.84 -5.49
N GLU A 294 5.80 21.06 -5.09
CA GLU A 294 4.93 21.35 -3.94
C GLU A 294 3.66 20.48 -3.90
N LEU A 295 2.94 20.39 -5.04
CA LEU A 295 1.72 19.59 -5.12
C LEU A 295 1.99 18.08 -4.97
N LEU A 296 3.14 17.61 -5.45
CA LEU A 296 3.55 16.21 -5.31
C LEU A 296 3.90 15.89 -3.86
N PHE A 297 4.68 16.75 -3.19
CA PHE A 297 4.98 16.61 -1.76
C PHE A 297 3.72 16.68 -0.90
N SER A 298 2.80 17.59 -1.21
CA SER A 298 1.50 17.68 -0.53
C SER A 298 0.70 16.37 -0.65
N LYS A 299 0.76 15.68 -1.79
CA LYS A 299 0.09 14.38 -1.94
C LYS A 299 0.75 13.24 -1.17
N ILE A 300 2.06 13.28 -0.99
CA ILE A 300 2.75 12.31 -0.12
C ILE A 300 2.43 12.59 1.34
N GLU A 301 2.42 13.85 1.76
CA GLU A 301 2.05 14.25 3.12
C GLU A 301 0.60 13.87 3.45
N GLU A 302 -0.34 14.06 2.52
CA GLU A 302 -1.72 13.57 2.70
C GLU A 302 -1.77 12.05 2.93
N LEU A 303 -0.94 11.28 2.23
CA LEU A 303 -0.86 9.83 2.37
C LEU A 303 -0.22 9.41 3.71
N GLU A 304 0.86 10.07 4.13
CA GLU A 304 1.49 9.88 5.44
C GLU A 304 0.51 10.16 6.57
N ILE A 305 -0.20 11.29 6.51
CA ILE A 305 -1.24 11.66 7.50
C ILE A 305 -2.33 10.58 7.53
N PHE A 306 -2.75 10.09 6.37
CA PHE A 306 -3.74 9.02 6.28
C PHE A 306 -3.25 7.75 6.98
N PHE A 307 -2.00 7.34 6.76
CA PHE A 307 -1.40 6.19 7.45
C PHE A 307 -1.30 6.40 8.96
N ASP A 308 -0.85 7.57 9.41
CA ASP A 308 -0.80 7.90 10.84
C ASP A 308 -2.19 7.80 11.51
N ILE A 309 -3.24 8.25 10.83
CA ILE A 309 -4.61 8.15 11.34
C ILE A 309 -5.07 6.69 11.38
N LYS A 310 -4.88 5.96 10.27
CA LYS A 310 -5.46 4.62 10.06
C LYS A 310 -4.68 3.50 10.73
N ILE A 311 -3.36 3.53 10.65
CA ILE A 311 -2.47 2.49 11.19
C ILE A 311 -2.15 2.77 12.65
N LYS A 312 -1.85 4.04 13.01
CA LYS A 312 -1.38 4.41 14.35
C LYS A 312 -2.51 4.89 15.27
N ASN A 313 -3.78 4.78 14.84
CA ASN A 313 -4.98 5.23 15.58
C ASN A 313 -4.88 6.69 16.07
N GLY A 314 -4.25 7.57 15.27
CA GLY A 314 -4.05 8.97 15.65
C GLY A 314 -3.10 9.18 16.83
N ARG A 315 -2.31 8.16 17.24
CA ARG A 315 -1.15 8.34 18.11
C ARG A 315 -0.02 8.89 17.27
N VAL A 316 -0.13 10.19 17.03
CA VAL A 316 0.85 11.03 16.34
C VAL A 316 2.22 10.86 16.99
N SER A 317 3.22 10.56 16.17
CA SER A 317 4.59 10.95 16.43
C SER A 317 5.11 11.57 15.15
N ALA A 318 5.04 12.89 15.01
CA ALA A 318 6.20 13.75 15.26
C ALA A 318 7.44 13.41 14.42
N LEU A 319 7.28 12.77 13.25
CA LEU A 319 8.40 12.39 12.38
C LEU A 319 9.03 13.58 11.64
N ARG A 320 8.37 14.74 11.55
CA ARG A 320 8.98 15.94 10.97
C ARG A 320 10.01 16.66 11.86
N VAL A 321 10.09 16.37 13.15
CA VAL A 321 11.12 16.95 14.05
C VAL A 321 12.38 16.07 14.14
N ARG A 322 12.32 14.80 13.69
CA ARG A 322 13.41 13.84 13.87
C ARG A 322 14.51 13.89 12.80
N ARG A 323 14.30 14.58 11.67
CA ARG A 323 15.37 14.74 10.65
C ARG A 323 16.46 15.76 11.04
N GLN A 324 16.33 16.45 12.17
CA GLN A 324 17.38 17.33 12.70
C GLN A 324 18.06 16.82 13.98
N ALA A 325 17.63 15.69 14.56
CA ALA A 325 18.26 15.15 15.76
C ALA A 325 18.27 13.62 15.76
N GLN A 326 19.49 13.05 15.72
CA GLN A 326 19.86 11.65 16.02
C GLN A 326 19.45 10.64 14.93
N ILE A 327 20.32 10.03 14.11
CA ILE A 327 21.55 9.26 14.42
C ILE A 327 21.64 8.87 15.89
N GLU A 328 20.81 7.94 16.32
CA GLU A 328 21.16 6.91 17.29
C GLU A 328 20.00 5.93 17.48
N GLU A 329 20.40 4.70 17.77
CA GLU A 329 19.62 3.46 17.83
C GLU A 329 18.26 3.59 18.52
N GLY A 330 17.22 3.13 17.82
CA GLY A 330 15.89 2.93 18.38
C GLY A 330 15.27 1.71 17.71
N VAL A 331 15.47 0.55 18.33
CA VAL A 331 14.78 -0.70 18.03
C VAL A 331 13.29 -0.42 17.83
N LEU A 332 12.77 -0.78 16.65
CA LEU A 332 11.36 -0.77 16.28
C LEU A 332 10.57 -1.69 17.21
N THR A 333 10.26 -1.25 18.42
CA THR A 333 9.19 -1.82 19.25
C THR A 333 7.88 -1.24 18.74
N GLY A 334 7.26 -1.89 17.74
CA GLY A 334 6.14 -1.27 17.03
C GLY A 334 5.17 -2.15 16.26
N VAL A 335 5.28 -3.49 16.28
CA VAL A 335 4.17 -4.35 15.85
C VAL A 335 3.84 -5.25 17.03
N LYS A 336 2.83 -4.83 17.80
CA LYS A 336 2.26 -5.68 18.84
C LYS A 336 1.88 -7.01 18.18
N SER A 337 2.45 -8.09 18.70
CA SER A 337 2.01 -9.46 18.46
C SER A 337 0.49 -9.47 18.30
N TYR A 338 -0.01 -9.78 17.11
CA TYR A 338 -1.43 -10.06 16.90
C TYR A 338 -1.77 -11.18 17.87
N ASP A 339 -2.54 -10.85 18.91
CA ASP A 339 -3.12 -11.81 19.83
C ASP A 339 -3.75 -12.92 18.97
N ALA A 340 -3.34 -14.17 19.21
CA ALA A 340 -3.71 -15.27 18.35
C ALA A 340 -5.24 -15.35 18.22
N CYS A 341 -5.77 -15.09 17.01
CA CYS A 341 -7.22 -15.16 16.74
C CYS A 341 -7.83 -16.52 17.04
N ILE A 342 -6.98 -17.55 17.17
CA ILE A 342 -7.35 -18.90 17.55
C ILE A 342 -6.83 -19.12 18.98
N PRO A 343 -7.70 -19.48 19.94
CA PRO A 343 -7.31 -19.69 21.33
C PRO A 343 -6.20 -20.73 21.48
N GLN A 344 -5.42 -20.61 22.55
CA GLN A 344 -4.44 -21.63 22.92
C GLN A 344 -5.14 -22.97 23.17
N ASP A 345 -4.49 -24.06 22.75
CA ASP A 345 -4.99 -25.43 22.82
C ASP A 345 -6.35 -25.63 22.14
N PHE A 346 -6.69 -24.77 21.16
CA PHE A 346 -7.87 -24.95 20.34
C PHE A 346 -7.77 -26.26 19.53
N PRO A 347 -8.82 -27.10 19.52
CA PRO A 347 -10.16 -26.86 20.07
C PRO A 347 -10.38 -27.45 21.47
N HIS A 348 -9.45 -28.22 22.02
CA HIS A 348 -9.65 -28.96 23.28
C HIS A 348 -10.04 -28.09 24.46
N SER A 349 -9.44 -26.90 24.59
CA SER A 349 -9.74 -25.94 25.67
C SER A 349 -11.15 -25.35 25.57
N GLN A 350 -11.74 -25.38 24.36
CA GLN A 350 -12.98 -24.69 24.02
C GLN A 350 -14.18 -25.63 23.87
N MET A 351 -13.95 -26.92 23.63
CA MET A 351 -15.04 -27.89 23.53
C MET A 351 -15.69 -28.16 24.88
N HIS A 352 -17.01 -28.01 24.94
CA HIS A 352 -17.80 -28.48 26.08
C HIS A 352 -17.69 -30.00 26.24
N GLN A 353 -17.89 -30.49 27.46
CA GLN A 353 -17.75 -31.91 27.77
C GLN A 353 -18.79 -32.79 27.06
N SER A 354 -19.94 -32.23 26.67
CA SER A 354 -20.92 -32.90 25.81
C SER A 354 -20.32 -33.19 24.43
N LEU A 355 -19.72 -32.16 23.80
CA LEU A 355 -19.11 -32.28 22.49
C LEU A 355 -17.88 -33.20 22.52
N LYS A 356 -17.12 -33.20 23.61
CA LYS A 356 -16.00 -34.12 23.78
C LYS A 356 -16.43 -35.60 23.73
N ARG A 357 -17.65 -35.94 24.16
CA ARG A 357 -18.18 -37.31 24.10
C ARG A 357 -18.54 -37.76 22.68
N CYS A 358 -18.58 -36.83 21.74
CA CYS A 358 -18.83 -37.11 20.32
C CYS A 358 -17.62 -37.63 19.56
N PHE A 359 -16.47 -37.75 20.21
CA PHE A 359 -15.25 -38.27 19.60
C PHE A 359 -14.76 -39.49 20.37
N TYR A 360 -14.29 -40.51 19.66
CA TYR A 360 -13.76 -41.73 20.31
C TYR A 360 -12.32 -41.56 20.80
N ASN A 361 -11.54 -40.66 20.19
CA ASN A 361 -10.09 -40.56 20.40
C ASN A 361 -9.60 -39.22 21.00
N ILE A 362 -10.45 -38.49 21.73
CA ILE A 362 -10.10 -37.15 22.25
C ILE A 362 -8.99 -37.13 23.32
N ASN A 363 -8.67 -38.27 23.93
CA ASN A 363 -7.69 -38.37 25.02
C ASN A 363 -6.28 -38.81 24.57
N GLU A 364 -6.03 -39.00 23.27
CA GLU A 364 -4.76 -39.55 22.77
C GLU A 364 -3.70 -38.51 22.39
N TYR A 365 -4.00 -37.20 22.48
CA TYR A 365 -3.07 -36.13 22.08
C TYR A 365 -3.14 -34.90 22.99
#